data_AF-A0A958WXS1-F1
#
_entry.id   AF-A0A958WXS1-F1
#
_cell.length_a   1.000
_cell.length_b   1.000
_cell.length_c   1.000
_cell.angle_alpha   90.00
_cell.angle_beta   90.00
_cell.angle_gamma   90.00
#
_symmetry.space_group_name_H-M   'P 1'
#
loop_
_entity.id
_entity.type
_entity.pdbx_description
1 polymer ?
#
loop_
_entity_poly.entity_id
_entity_poly.type
_entity_poly.pdbx_seq_one_letter_code
_entity_poly.pdbx_strand_id
1 'polypeptide(L)'
;MRILTFRFLFVLGVLSFAVGCKLSDEDKETIINVSPEFSLDLFESLGDTRQFQVLIKTVEPQACKNDVIDYSSNKTGNRLLLSLHEIIPTPDCNTGESLVNAEASFGFLENQTYDVEITLKDVLQNLGKLTVSESAYKLELETMDGIELVHHELKRVPANHIWGYVAYENKESSEALALGFINALKGKSSNSYFQVGYYGYFSINDNGQLLMAAAPEFPFSSTFHFKYDGSLADLEQLLASYRDNQNEQAFKIAIYTSDGKEL
;
A
#
# COMPACT_ATOMS: atom_id res chain seq x y z
N MET A 1 32.91 60.20 -74.14
CA MET A 1 32.96 61.01 -72.90
C MET A 1 31.58 61.63 -72.73
N ARG A 2 30.60 61.11 -71.98
CA ARG A 2 30.54 60.34 -70.72
C ARG A 2 29.60 59.10 -70.84
N ILE A 3 30.09 57.93 -70.40
CA ILE A 3 29.47 56.74 -69.74
C ILE A 3 27.97 56.46 -70.02
N LEU A 4 27.56 55.53 -70.91
CA LEU A 4 27.31 54.05 -70.78
C LEU A 4 26.42 53.62 -69.57
N THR A 5 25.10 53.47 -69.73
CA THR A 5 24.28 52.23 -69.99
C THR A 5 24.17 51.14 -68.89
N PHE A 6 22.93 50.96 -68.39
CA PHE A 6 22.09 49.74 -68.41
C PHE A 6 22.52 48.45 -67.67
N ARG A 7 21.72 47.99 -66.68
CA ARG A 7 21.25 46.59 -66.51
C ARG A 7 20.22 46.42 -65.36
N PHE A 8 19.02 45.90 -65.73
CA PHE A 8 18.09 44.98 -65.02
C PHE A 8 17.54 45.38 -63.62
N LEU A 9 16.24 45.60 -63.34
CA LEU A 9 14.98 44.89 -63.66
C LEU A 9 14.86 43.52 -62.94
N PHE A 10 14.20 43.53 -61.76
CA PHE A 10 13.52 42.47 -60.98
C PHE A 10 13.46 43.00 -59.51
N VAL A 11 12.39 43.07 -58.71
CA VAL A 11 11.04 42.51 -58.69
C VAL A 11 10.15 43.44 -57.85
N LEU A 12 8.96 43.71 -58.37
CA LEU A 12 7.79 44.19 -57.66
C LEU A 12 7.22 43.01 -56.86
N GLY A 13 7.12 43.08 -55.53
CA GLY A 13 6.43 42.03 -54.76
C GLY A 13 6.52 42.17 -53.25
N VAL A 14 5.36 41.94 -52.60
CA VAL A 14 5.14 41.75 -51.16
C VAL A 14 5.02 43.09 -50.40
N LEU A 15 3.88 43.78 -50.41
CA LEU A 15 2.52 43.33 -50.06
C LEU A 15 2.48 42.71 -48.65
N SER A 16 2.10 43.55 -47.67
CA SER A 16 1.17 43.26 -46.58
C SER A 16 1.43 42.07 -45.64
N PHE A 17 0.97 42.24 -44.40
CA PHE A 17 0.95 41.25 -43.31
C PHE A 17 2.23 41.13 -42.48
N ALA A 18 2.60 42.22 -41.80
CA ALA A 18 3.04 42.08 -40.41
C ALA A 18 1.79 41.87 -39.52
N VAL A 19 1.11 40.73 -39.71
CA VAL A 19 0.23 40.19 -38.68
C VAL A 19 1.19 39.61 -37.66
N GLY A 20 1.34 40.32 -36.54
CA GLY A 20 1.89 39.70 -35.35
C GLY A 20 0.99 38.52 -35.02
N CYS A 21 1.50 37.31 -35.22
CA CYS A 21 1.03 36.17 -34.46
C CYS A 21 1.31 36.53 -33.00
N LYS A 22 0.28 37.03 -32.30
CA LYS A 22 0.18 36.73 -30.87
C LYS A 22 0.12 35.20 -30.83
N LEU A 23 1.21 34.59 -30.37
CA LEU A 23 1.11 33.31 -29.71
C LEU A 23 0.09 33.53 -28.60
N SER A 24 -1.12 33.04 -28.81
CA SER A 24 -2.11 32.95 -27.76
C SER A 24 -1.53 32.01 -26.71
N ASP A 25 -1.19 32.55 -25.56
CA ASP A 25 -0.86 31.82 -24.33
C ASP A 25 -2.10 31.06 -23.82
N GLU A 26 -2.60 30.11 -24.61
CA GLU A 26 -3.70 29.22 -24.24
C GLU A 26 -3.47 27.78 -24.71
N ASP A 27 -2.22 27.32 -24.77
CA ASP A 27 -1.96 25.90 -24.45
C ASP A 27 -1.86 25.80 -22.93
N LYS A 28 -2.97 26.07 -22.24
CA LYS A 28 -3.14 25.54 -20.89
C LYS A 28 -3.20 24.03 -21.10
N GLU A 29 -2.12 23.33 -20.76
CA GLU A 29 -2.16 21.89 -20.55
C GLU A 29 -3.36 21.60 -19.66
N THR A 30 -4.45 21.13 -20.26
CA THR A 30 -5.58 20.62 -19.51
C THR A 30 -5.06 19.39 -18.82
N ILE A 31 -4.80 19.51 -17.51
CA ILE A 31 -4.55 18.35 -16.65
C ILE A 31 -5.84 17.52 -16.71
N ILE A 32 -5.84 16.48 -17.55
CA ILE A 32 -6.94 15.54 -17.65
C ILE A 32 -6.81 14.63 -16.43
N ASN A 33 -7.42 15.04 -15.32
CA ASN A 33 -7.53 14.18 -14.15
C ASN A 33 -8.56 13.09 -14.44
N VAL A 34 -8.10 11.85 -14.59
CA VAL A 34 -8.97 10.69 -14.82
C VAL A 34 -9.40 10.12 -13.48
N SER A 35 -10.71 9.97 -13.28
CA SER A 35 -11.28 9.38 -12.05
C SER A 35 -10.67 8.01 -11.74
N PRO A 36 -10.41 7.69 -10.46
CA PRO A 36 -9.75 6.46 -10.08
C PRO A 36 -10.62 5.22 -10.33
N GLU A 37 -10.05 4.22 -10.99
CA GLU A 37 -10.64 2.89 -11.19
C GLU A 37 -10.13 1.89 -10.13
N PHE A 38 -8.88 2.08 -9.68
CA PHE A 38 -8.22 1.22 -8.70
C PHE A 38 -7.66 2.01 -7.53
N SER A 39 -7.79 1.44 -6.33
CA SER A 39 -7.07 1.83 -5.14
C SER A 39 -5.85 0.94 -4.95
N LEU A 40 -4.72 1.55 -4.62
CA LEU A 40 -3.45 0.89 -4.37
C LEU A 40 -3.05 1.10 -2.92
N ASP A 41 -2.56 0.06 -2.27
CA ASP A 41 -1.95 0.16 -0.94
C ASP A 41 -0.60 -0.57 -0.92
N LEU A 42 0.30 -0.09 -0.07
CA LEU A 42 1.64 -0.65 0.07
C LEU A 42 1.63 -1.75 1.12
N PHE A 43 2.24 -2.89 0.82
CA PHE A 43 2.30 -4.00 1.77
C PHE A 43 3.68 -4.67 1.78
N GLU A 44 4.08 -5.19 2.94
CA GLU A 44 5.28 -6.01 3.10
C GLU A 44 4.83 -7.36 3.64
N SER A 45 4.86 -8.39 2.80
CA SER A 45 4.65 -9.75 3.26
C SER A 45 5.85 -10.18 4.11
N LEU A 46 5.56 -10.55 5.36
CA LEU A 46 6.55 -11.04 6.31
C LEU A 46 6.77 -12.55 6.12
N GLY A 47 8.02 -12.98 6.33
CA GLY A 47 8.46 -14.36 6.18
C GLY A 47 9.97 -14.46 6.34
N ASP A 48 10.54 -15.63 6.03
CA ASP A 48 12.00 -15.84 5.97
C ASP A 48 12.69 -14.80 5.08
N THR A 49 12.02 -14.40 4.00
CA THR A 49 12.42 -13.26 3.17
C THR A 49 11.21 -12.36 2.97
N ARG A 50 11.35 -11.11 3.42
CA ARG A 50 10.31 -10.09 3.26
C ARG A 50 10.13 -9.73 1.80
N GLN A 51 8.88 -9.52 1.40
CA GLN A 51 8.54 -9.16 0.02
C GLN A 51 7.69 -7.90 -0.01
N PHE A 52 8.11 -6.92 -0.81
CA PHE A 52 7.31 -5.75 -1.09
C PHE A 52 6.21 -6.10 -2.10
N GLN A 53 5.01 -5.66 -1.80
CA GLN A 53 3.80 -5.89 -2.58
C GLN A 53 2.98 -4.60 -2.70
N VAL A 54 2.19 -4.52 -3.76
CA VAL A 54 1.13 -3.52 -3.92
C VAL A 54 -0.19 -4.28 -3.89
N LEU A 55 -1.04 -3.96 -2.91
CA LEU A 55 -2.40 -4.43 -2.86
C LEU A 55 -3.24 -3.57 -3.79
N ILE A 56 -3.95 -4.21 -4.71
CA ILE A 56 -4.75 -3.55 -5.74
C ILE A 56 -6.20 -3.89 -5.45
N LYS A 57 -7.08 -2.89 -5.48
CA LYS A 57 -8.50 -3.09 -5.23
C LYS A 57 -9.34 -2.17 -6.11
N THR A 58 -10.43 -2.67 -6.67
CA THR A 58 -11.36 -1.82 -7.44
C THR A 58 -11.96 -0.74 -6.53
N VAL A 59 -12.16 0.47 -7.06
CA VAL A 59 -12.86 1.54 -6.32
C VAL A 59 -14.37 1.24 -6.29
N GLU A 60 -14.92 0.83 -7.44
CA GLU A 60 -16.33 0.46 -7.58
C GLU A 60 -16.54 -1.06 -7.42
N PRO A 61 -17.69 -1.48 -6.84
CA PRO A 61 -18.03 -2.89 -6.73
C PRO A 61 -18.31 -3.51 -8.10
N GLN A 62 -17.88 -4.76 -8.27
CA GLN A 62 -18.13 -5.58 -9.45
C GLN A 62 -19.33 -6.50 -9.22
N ALA A 63 -20.03 -6.86 -10.29
CA ALA A 63 -21.27 -7.64 -10.20
C ALA A 63 -21.05 -9.11 -9.80
N CYS A 64 -19.86 -9.64 -10.02
CA CYS A 64 -19.48 -11.01 -9.70
C CYS A 64 -18.36 -11.01 -8.67
N LYS A 65 -18.56 -11.77 -7.58
CA LYS A 65 -17.62 -11.83 -6.45
C LYS A 65 -16.27 -12.47 -6.79
N ASN A 66 -16.24 -13.23 -7.88
CA ASN A 66 -15.08 -13.96 -8.35
C ASN A 66 -14.44 -13.35 -9.60
N ASP A 67 -14.82 -12.13 -9.98
CA ASP A 67 -14.07 -11.37 -10.98
C ASP A 67 -12.62 -11.18 -10.55
N VAL A 68 -11.74 -11.00 -11.53
CA VAL A 68 -10.29 -10.92 -11.32
C VAL A 68 -9.76 -9.67 -11.99
N ILE A 69 -8.81 -8.99 -11.33
CA ILE A 69 -8.06 -7.91 -11.96
C ILE A 69 -6.93 -8.56 -12.77
N ASP A 70 -6.89 -8.32 -14.07
CA ASP A 70 -5.75 -8.65 -14.90
C ASP A 70 -4.67 -7.59 -14.75
N TYR A 71 -3.49 -8.03 -14.34
CA TYR A 71 -2.35 -7.15 -14.11
C TYR A 71 -1.05 -7.90 -14.37
N SER A 72 0.02 -7.14 -14.57
CA SER A 72 1.38 -7.66 -14.55
C SER A 72 2.27 -6.80 -13.67
N SER A 73 3.27 -7.43 -13.04
CA SER A 73 4.29 -6.73 -12.27
C SER A 73 5.67 -7.23 -12.65
N ASN A 74 6.62 -6.32 -12.75
CA ASN A 74 8.00 -6.65 -13.10
C ASN A 74 8.99 -5.74 -12.39
N LYS A 75 10.10 -6.33 -11.93
CA LYS A 75 11.28 -5.61 -11.49
C LYS A 75 12.43 -5.86 -12.46
N THR A 76 12.92 -4.79 -13.09
CA THR A 76 14.11 -4.83 -13.94
C THR A 76 15.14 -3.83 -13.43
N GLY A 77 16.18 -4.33 -12.75
CA GLY A 77 17.16 -3.48 -12.08
C GLY A 77 16.50 -2.59 -11.02
N ASN A 78 16.58 -1.27 -11.24
CA ASN A 78 16.01 -0.26 -10.34
C ASN A 78 14.63 0.26 -10.80
N ARG A 79 14.00 -0.38 -11.79
CA ARG A 79 12.66 -0.03 -12.27
C ARG A 79 11.63 -1.06 -11.81
N LEU A 80 10.52 -0.56 -11.26
CA LEU A 80 9.33 -1.32 -10.90
C LEU A 80 8.21 -0.92 -11.86
N LEU A 81 7.67 -1.89 -12.59
CA LEU A 81 6.55 -1.71 -13.49
C LEU A 81 5.34 -2.46 -12.94
N LEU A 82 4.22 -1.78 -12.79
CA LEU A 82 2.90 -2.35 -12.54
C LEU A 82 1.97 -1.97 -13.69
N SER A 83 1.42 -2.95 -14.39
CA SER A 83 0.43 -2.70 -15.45
C SER A 83 -0.91 -3.28 -15.03
N LEU A 84 -1.93 -2.44 -14.97
CA LEU A 84 -3.32 -2.78 -14.68
C LEU A 84 -4.10 -2.78 -16.01
N HIS A 85 -4.50 -3.95 -16.50
CA HIS A 85 -5.10 -4.05 -17.84
C HIS A 85 -6.62 -3.88 -17.76
N GLU A 86 -7.32 -4.84 -17.18
CA GLU A 86 -8.78 -4.83 -17.10
C GLU A 86 -9.29 -5.71 -15.95
N ILE A 87 -10.60 -5.62 -15.69
CA ILE A 87 -11.29 -6.55 -14.80
C ILE A 87 -11.88 -7.63 -15.70
N ILE A 88 -11.46 -8.88 -15.52
CA ILE A 88 -11.94 -10.02 -16.29
C ILE A 88 -13.16 -10.62 -15.59
N PRO A 89 -14.35 -10.57 -16.24
CA PRO A 89 -15.51 -11.26 -15.74
C PRO A 89 -15.30 -12.77 -15.80
N THR A 90 -15.62 -13.47 -14.72
CA THR A 90 -15.52 -14.94 -14.73
C THR A 90 -16.74 -15.58 -15.41
N PRO A 91 -16.57 -16.67 -16.20
CA PRO A 91 -17.69 -17.34 -16.86
C PRO A 91 -18.73 -17.89 -15.87
N ASP A 92 -18.27 -18.39 -14.72
CA ASP A 92 -19.10 -18.92 -13.63
C ASP A 92 -19.33 -17.83 -12.56
N CYS A 93 -19.98 -16.73 -12.95
CA CYS A 93 -20.22 -15.59 -12.08
C CYS A 93 -20.93 -15.99 -10.78
N ASN A 94 -20.26 -15.79 -9.64
CA ASN A 94 -20.87 -15.84 -8.33
C ASN A 94 -21.50 -14.47 -8.04
N THR A 95 -22.79 -14.33 -8.35
CA THR A 95 -23.51 -13.07 -8.27
C THR A 95 -23.41 -12.40 -6.90
N GLY A 96 -23.14 -11.11 -6.92
CA GLY A 96 -23.25 -10.21 -5.78
C GLY A 96 -22.16 -9.15 -5.82
N GLU A 97 -22.52 -7.93 -5.42
CA GLU A 97 -21.62 -6.78 -5.45
C GLU A 97 -20.46 -6.98 -4.47
N SER A 98 -19.23 -6.93 -4.98
CA SER A 98 -18.02 -6.99 -4.19
C SER A 98 -16.91 -6.19 -4.83
N LEU A 99 -16.03 -5.61 -4.01
CA LEU A 99 -14.77 -5.06 -4.49
C LEU A 99 -13.84 -6.23 -4.83
N VAL A 100 -13.16 -6.14 -5.97
CA VAL A 100 -12.21 -7.16 -6.42
C VAL A 100 -10.82 -6.74 -5.98
N ASN A 101 -10.00 -7.71 -5.54
CA ASN A 101 -8.66 -7.46 -5.02
C ASN A 101 -7.62 -8.29 -5.80
N ALA A 102 -6.39 -7.80 -5.85
CA ALA A 102 -5.22 -8.47 -6.40
C ALA A 102 -3.95 -8.04 -5.65
N GLU A 103 -2.88 -8.82 -5.77
CA GLU A 103 -1.62 -8.58 -5.04
C GLU A 103 -0.42 -8.66 -6.01
N ALA A 104 0.16 -7.51 -6.35
CA ALA A 104 1.36 -7.46 -7.19
C ALA A 104 2.62 -7.54 -6.33
N SER A 105 3.44 -8.58 -6.52
CA SER A 105 4.68 -8.77 -5.77
C SER A 105 5.92 -8.34 -6.56
N PHE A 106 6.77 -7.53 -5.93
CA PHE A 106 8.10 -7.16 -6.45
C PHE A 106 9.24 -7.89 -5.72
N GLY A 107 8.90 -8.81 -4.82
CA GLY A 107 9.85 -9.58 -4.02
C GLY A 107 10.68 -8.70 -3.08
N PHE A 108 11.89 -9.15 -2.78
CA PHE A 108 12.82 -8.40 -1.91
C PHE A 108 13.35 -7.15 -2.63
N LEU A 109 13.29 -6.01 -1.94
CA LEU A 109 13.86 -4.74 -2.38
C LEU A 109 14.99 -4.33 -1.44
N GLU A 110 16.11 -3.90 -2.02
CA GLU A 110 17.24 -3.35 -1.27
C GLU A 110 16.96 -1.90 -0.87
N ASN A 111 17.69 -1.41 0.13
CA ASN A 111 17.58 -0.03 0.59
C ASN A 111 18.16 0.93 -0.46
N GLN A 112 17.29 1.46 -1.31
CA GLN A 112 17.62 2.43 -2.36
C GLN A 112 16.32 3.05 -2.90
N THR A 113 16.47 3.94 -3.89
CA THR A 113 15.34 4.47 -4.64
C THR A 113 15.16 3.68 -5.93
N TYR A 114 13.91 3.32 -6.22
CA TYR A 114 13.47 2.70 -7.47
C TYR A 114 12.62 3.67 -8.27
N ASP A 115 12.78 3.68 -9.59
CA ASP A 115 11.84 4.33 -10.49
C ASP A 115 10.59 3.45 -10.61
N VAL A 116 9.42 4.06 -10.46
CA VAL A 116 8.12 3.38 -10.50
C VAL A 116 7.34 3.87 -11.70
N GLU A 117 6.73 2.93 -12.42
CA GLU A 117 5.74 3.21 -13.44
C GLU A 117 4.51 2.33 -13.19
N ILE A 118 3.36 2.98 -13.13
CA ILE A 118 2.06 2.31 -13.03
C ILE A 118 1.27 2.65 -14.29
N THR A 119 0.98 1.65 -15.11
CA THR A 119 0.20 1.83 -16.35
C THR A 119 -1.22 1.30 -16.18
N LEU A 120 -2.18 2.00 -16.77
CA LEU A 120 -3.58 1.55 -16.84
C LEU A 120 -3.98 1.44 -18.30
N LYS A 121 -4.47 0.24 -18.68
CA LYS A 121 -4.90 -0.09 -20.06
C LYS A 121 -3.86 0.26 -21.13
N ASP A 122 -2.57 0.29 -20.76
CA ASP A 122 -1.44 0.72 -21.57
C ASP A 122 -1.54 2.15 -22.15
N VAL A 123 -2.42 2.99 -21.60
CA VAL A 123 -2.67 4.36 -22.08
C VAL A 123 -2.30 5.40 -21.03
N LEU A 124 -2.76 5.21 -19.78
CA LEU A 124 -2.45 6.13 -18.70
C LEU A 124 -1.17 5.66 -18.01
N GLN A 125 -0.29 6.59 -17.68
CA GLN A 125 0.97 6.33 -17.01
C GLN A 125 1.10 7.24 -15.79
N ASN A 126 1.35 6.62 -14.64
CA ASN A 126 1.69 7.31 -13.41
C ASN A 126 3.14 6.99 -13.08
N LEU A 127 4.02 7.97 -13.25
CA LEU A 127 5.45 7.85 -12.98
C LEU A 127 5.76 8.29 -11.56
N GLY A 128 6.83 7.76 -10.97
CA GLY A 128 7.25 8.19 -9.64
C GLY A 128 8.44 7.44 -9.09
N LYS A 129 8.59 7.49 -7.77
CA LYS A 129 9.71 6.90 -7.04
C LYS A 129 9.26 6.17 -5.79
N LEU A 130 9.81 4.98 -5.60
CA LEU A 130 9.73 4.23 -4.36
C LEU A 130 11.07 4.35 -3.63
N THR A 131 11.08 4.99 -2.46
CA THR A 131 12.25 5.03 -1.59
C THR A 131 12.14 3.93 -0.53
N VAL A 132 13.09 3.01 -0.55
CA VAL A 132 13.18 1.88 0.39
C VAL A 132 14.28 2.16 1.40
N SER A 133 13.94 2.00 2.67
CA SER A 133 14.86 2.18 3.79
C SER A 133 14.73 1.05 4.80
N GLU A 134 15.59 1.07 5.83
CA GLU A 134 15.49 0.13 6.94
C GLU A 134 14.16 0.24 7.70
N SER A 135 13.54 1.42 7.71
CA SER A 135 12.34 1.71 8.51
C SER A 135 11.04 1.81 7.72
N ALA A 136 11.09 2.04 6.41
CA ALA A 136 9.88 2.32 5.62
C ALA A 136 10.08 2.12 4.10
N TYR A 137 8.95 1.94 3.42
CA TYR A 137 8.75 2.15 2.00
C TYR A 137 7.96 3.45 1.81
N LYS A 138 8.40 4.33 0.91
CA LYS A 138 7.68 5.57 0.60
C LYS A 138 7.49 5.72 -0.91
N LEU A 139 6.23 5.79 -1.35
CA LEU A 139 5.85 5.94 -2.75
C LEU A 139 5.38 7.38 -3.02
N GLU A 140 6.06 8.03 -3.96
CA GLU A 140 5.70 9.35 -4.46
C GLU A 140 5.45 9.24 -5.97
N LEU A 141 4.23 9.52 -6.41
CA LEU A 141 3.84 9.54 -7.82
C LEU A 141 3.65 10.99 -8.28
N GLU A 142 3.99 11.25 -9.54
CA GLU A 142 3.83 12.56 -10.19
C GLU A 142 2.36 12.85 -10.52
N THR A 143 1.63 11.80 -10.91
CA THR A 143 0.21 11.81 -11.24
C THR A 143 -0.50 10.62 -10.59
N MET A 144 -1.83 10.70 -10.52
CA MET A 144 -2.71 9.68 -9.94
C MET A 144 -3.86 9.38 -10.90
N ASP A 145 -3.62 9.48 -12.21
CA ASP A 145 -4.66 9.30 -13.22
C ASP A 145 -5.16 7.86 -13.21
N GLY A 146 -6.45 7.68 -12.94
CA GLY A 146 -7.10 6.38 -12.89
C GLY A 146 -6.77 5.54 -11.65
N ILE A 147 -6.00 6.07 -10.68
CA ILE A 147 -5.69 5.39 -9.42
C ILE A 147 -5.81 6.29 -8.20
N GLU A 148 -6.02 5.68 -7.04
CA GLU A 148 -5.83 6.34 -5.75
C GLU A 148 -4.85 5.54 -4.88
N LEU A 149 -4.05 6.23 -4.08
CA LEU A 149 -3.10 5.60 -3.17
C LEU A 149 -3.64 5.75 -1.75
N VAL A 150 -3.88 4.62 -1.08
CA VAL A 150 -4.44 4.60 0.28
C VAL A 150 -3.39 5.12 1.28
N HIS A 151 -2.15 4.65 1.15
CA HIS A 151 -1.02 5.11 1.96
C HIS A 151 0.22 5.39 1.10
N HIS A 152 0.81 6.57 1.29
CA HIS A 152 2.07 6.94 0.64
C HIS A 152 3.30 6.37 1.34
N GLU A 153 3.15 5.91 2.59
CA GLU A 153 4.25 5.36 3.38
C GLU A 153 3.78 4.10 4.12
N LEU A 154 4.59 3.05 4.01
CA LEU A 154 4.48 1.81 4.76
C LEU A 154 5.70 1.70 5.68
N LYS A 155 5.47 1.74 6.99
CA LYS A 155 6.48 1.45 8.00
C LYS A 155 6.80 -0.05 7.99
N ARG A 156 8.08 -0.38 8.20
CA ARG A 156 8.54 -1.77 8.31
C ARG A 156 8.41 -2.26 9.73
N VAL A 157 7.88 -3.46 9.92
CA VAL A 157 7.85 -4.11 11.23
C VAL A 157 9.29 -4.40 11.68
N PRO A 158 9.79 -3.83 12.80
CA PRO A 158 11.15 -4.09 13.24
C PRO A 158 11.35 -5.55 13.67
N ALA A 159 12.59 -6.05 13.60
CA ALA A 159 12.93 -7.38 14.08
C ALA A 159 12.68 -7.51 15.60
N ASN A 160 12.44 -8.73 16.06
CA ASN A 160 12.20 -9.07 17.48
C ASN A 160 11.01 -8.30 18.09
N HIS A 161 9.98 -8.05 17.28
CA HIS A 161 8.75 -7.44 17.74
C HIS A 161 7.60 -8.43 17.61
N ILE A 162 6.70 -8.35 18.58
CA ILE A 162 5.43 -9.05 18.57
C ILE A 162 4.30 -8.05 18.73
N TRP A 163 3.16 -8.36 18.13
CA TRP A 163 1.92 -7.63 18.31
C TRP A 163 0.74 -8.58 18.31
N GLY A 164 -0.43 -8.09 18.65
CA GLY A 164 -1.63 -8.88 18.56
C GLY A 164 -2.72 -8.36 19.46
N TYR A 165 -3.61 -9.27 19.81
CA TYR A 165 -4.81 -8.94 20.57
C TYR A 165 -5.22 -10.07 21.50
N VAL A 166 -6.00 -9.67 22.50
CA VAL A 166 -6.85 -10.55 23.28
C VAL A 166 -8.28 -10.08 23.10
N ALA A 167 -9.14 -10.94 22.54
CA ALA A 167 -10.54 -10.68 22.27
C ALA A 167 -11.44 -11.55 23.16
N TYR A 168 -12.57 -11.01 23.59
CA TYR A 168 -13.44 -11.66 24.56
C TYR A 168 -14.90 -11.19 24.46
N GLU A 169 -15.81 -12.05 24.89
CA GLU A 169 -17.26 -11.82 24.71
C GLU A 169 -17.86 -10.93 25.81
N ASN A 170 -17.47 -11.15 27.06
CA ASN A 170 -18.03 -10.44 28.22
C ASN A 170 -16.94 -9.63 28.94
N LYS A 171 -17.13 -8.31 29.00
CA LYS A 171 -16.19 -7.40 29.64
C LYS A 171 -16.05 -7.64 31.15
N GLU A 172 -17.15 -7.84 31.86
CA GLU A 172 -17.16 -7.98 33.32
C GLU A 172 -16.41 -9.22 33.81
N SER A 173 -16.53 -10.33 33.09
CA SER A 173 -15.89 -11.60 33.48
C SER A 173 -14.48 -11.77 32.92
N SER A 174 -14.18 -11.21 31.75
CA SER A 174 -13.00 -11.62 30.97
C SER A 174 -11.95 -10.52 30.79
N GLU A 175 -12.25 -9.25 31.09
CA GLU A 175 -11.28 -8.16 30.98
C GLU A 175 -10.08 -8.35 31.92
N ALA A 176 -10.32 -8.81 33.16
CA ALA A 176 -9.25 -9.10 34.11
C ALA A 176 -8.31 -10.21 33.61
N LEU A 177 -8.86 -11.22 32.91
CA LEU A 177 -8.07 -12.29 32.32
C LEU A 177 -7.23 -11.77 31.14
N ALA A 178 -7.83 -10.95 30.27
CA ALA A 178 -7.13 -10.33 29.14
C ALA A 178 -5.97 -9.44 29.60
N LEU A 179 -6.21 -8.59 30.61
CA LEU A 179 -5.17 -7.77 31.23
C LEU A 179 -4.12 -8.64 31.93
N GLY A 180 -4.54 -9.74 32.56
CA GLY A 180 -3.63 -10.73 33.14
C GLY A 180 -2.66 -11.30 32.11
N PHE A 181 -3.17 -11.73 30.95
CA PHE A 181 -2.34 -12.21 29.84
C PHE A 181 -1.36 -11.14 29.36
N ILE A 182 -1.85 -9.94 29.06
CA ILE A 182 -1.00 -8.84 28.57
C ILE A 182 0.08 -8.48 29.60
N ASN A 183 -0.24 -8.49 30.90
CA ASN A 183 0.73 -8.24 31.96
C ASN A 183 1.76 -9.37 32.10
N ALA A 184 1.35 -10.63 31.95
CA ALA A 184 2.27 -11.76 31.93
C ALA A 184 3.23 -11.69 30.73
N LEU A 185 2.70 -11.34 29.56
CA LEU A 185 3.49 -11.10 28.35
C LEU A 185 4.45 -9.92 28.53
N LYS A 186 3.98 -8.81 29.13
CA LYS A 186 4.79 -7.66 29.47
C LYS A 186 5.94 -8.01 30.43
N GLY A 187 5.71 -8.89 31.40
CA GLY A 187 6.75 -9.37 32.32
C GLY A 187 7.85 -10.21 31.65
N LYS A 188 7.61 -10.72 30.44
CA LYS A 188 8.55 -11.49 29.61
C LYS A 188 9.14 -10.70 28.44
N SER A 189 8.71 -9.46 28.27
CA SER A 189 9.05 -8.63 27.12
C SER A 189 9.55 -7.26 27.56
N SER A 190 9.94 -6.45 26.59
CA SER A 190 10.32 -5.05 26.80
C SER A 190 9.36 -4.13 26.07
N ASN A 191 9.28 -2.87 26.50
CA ASN A 191 8.50 -1.87 25.79
C ASN A 191 8.96 -1.79 24.32
N SER A 192 7.99 -1.79 23.41
CA SER A 192 8.21 -1.53 22.00
C SER A 192 8.05 -0.03 21.73
N TYR A 193 8.82 0.47 20.77
CA TYR A 193 8.71 1.82 20.25
C TYR A 193 8.50 1.77 18.73
N PHE A 194 7.32 1.31 18.31
CA PHE A 194 6.89 1.55 16.95
C PHE A 194 6.70 3.05 16.71
N GLN A 195 7.15 3.52 15.55
CA GLN A 195 6.80 4.86 15.08
C GLN A 195 5.31 4.90 14.72
N VAL A 196 4.69 6.06 14.86
CA VAL A 196 3.34 6.34 14.34
C VAL A 196 3.31 6.06 12.83
N GLY A 197 2.25 5.41 12.36
CA GLY A 197 2.07 5.10 10.94
C GLY A 197 1.48 3.72 10.67
N TYR A 198 1.34 3.41 9.39
CA TYR A 198 0.79 2.16 8.86
C TYR A 198 1.88 1.11 8.62
N TYR A 199 1.65 -0.13 9.04
CA TYR A 199 2.61 -1.26 8.95
C TYR A 199 2.10 -2.41 8.07
N GLY A 200 1.07 -2.20 7.25
CA GLY A 200 0.46 -3.29 6.46
C GLY A 200 -0.61 -4.05 7.25
N TYR A 201 -0.21 -4.55 8.43
CA TYR A 201 -1.03 -5.41 9.28
C TYR A 201 -1.82 -4.65 10.37
N PHE A 202 -1.30 -3.49 10.76
CA PHE A 202 -1.84 -2.64 11.81
C PHE A 202 -1.35 -1.20 11.60
N SER A 203 -1.92 -0.27 12.36
CA SER A 203 -1.44 1.10 12.44
C SER A 203 -1.12 1.46 13.88
N ILE A 204 -0.14 2.34 14.07
CA ILE A 204 0.13 2.97 15.36
C ILE A 204 -0.38 4.40 15.29
N ASN A 205 -1.29 4.77 16.21
CA ASN A 205 -1.82 6.13 16.29
C ASN A 205 -0.88 7.07 17.07
N ASP A 206 -1.24 8.36 17.12
CA ASP A 206 -0.45 9.40 17.79
C ASP A 206 -0.22 9.16 19.29
N ASN A 207 -1.05 8.32 19.92
CA ASN A 207 -0.90 7.94 21.33
C ASN A 207 -0.02 6.69 21.52
N GLY A 208 0.57 6.16 20.44
CA GLY A 208 1.38 4.93 20.45
C GLY A 208 0.55 3.65 20.61
N GLN A 209 -0.77 3.72 20.43
CA GLN A 209 -1.66 2.57 20.53
C GLN A 209 -1.74 1.84 19.19
N LEU A 210 -1.78 0.51 19.27
CA LEU A 210 -1.95 -0.35 18.11
C LEU A 210 -3.43 -0.44 17.73
N LEU A 211 -3.71 -0.08 16.48
CA LEU A 211 -5.00 -0.19 15.83
C LEU A 211 -4.96 -1.34 14.83
N MET A 212 -5.81 -2.35 15.06
CA MET A 212 -6.01 -3.46 14.14
C MET A 212 -7.44 -3.97 14.24
N ALA A 213 -7.92 -4.63 13.18
CA ALA A 213 -9.15 -5.39 13.26
C ALA A 213 -8.90 -6.66 14.09
N ALA A 214 -9.34 -6.65 15.35
CA ALA A 214 -9.28 -7.81 16.22
C ALA A 214 -10.56 -8.63 16.09
N ALA A 215 -10.41 -9.93 15.85
CA ALA A 215 -11.44 -10.98 15.88
C ALA A 215 -12.90 -10.47 15.86
N PRO A 216 -13.50 -10.24 14.67
CA PRO A 216 -14.80 -9.58 14.51
C PRO A 216 -15.97 -10.30 15.18
N GLU A 217 -15.80 -11.58 15.51
CA GLU A 217 -16.74 -12.39 16.28
C GLU A 217 -16.83 -11.99 17.76
N PHE A 218 -15.90 -11.19 18.28
CA PHE A 218 -15.89 -10.71 19.66
C PHE A 218 -16.19 -9.20 19.76
N PRO A 219 -17.09 -8.78 20.67
CA PRO A 219 -17.44 -7.38 20.87
C PRO A 219 -16.36 -6.56 21.59
N PHE A 220 -15.41 -7.21 22.28
CA PHE A 220 -14.34 -6.52 23.01
C PHE A 220 -12.97 -7.09 22.67
N SER A 221 -11.97 -6.21 22.64
CA SER A 221 -10.58 -6.60 22.49
C SER A 221 -9.62 -5.62 23.17
N SER A 222 -8.44 -6.12 23.51
CA SER A 222 -7.29 -5.34 23.95
C SER A 222 -6.10 -5.69 23.07
N THR A 223 -5.49 -4.68 22.44
CA THR A 223 -4.32 -4.85 21.59
C THR A 223 -3.04 -4.64 22.38
N PHE A 224 -1.94 -5.22 21.89
CA PHE A 224 -0.62 -5.05 22.48
C PHE A 224 0.46 -5.05 21.40
N HIS A 225 1.61 -4.47 21.76
CA HIS A 225 2.84 -4.58 20.99
C HIS A 225 4.04 -4.50 21.93
N PHE A 226 5.03 -5.36 21.73
CA PHE A 226 6.21 -5.47 22.59
C PHE A 226 7.45 -5.86 21.79
N LYS A 227 8.61 -5.50 22.32
CA LYS A 227 9.87 -6.09 21.88
C LYS A 227 10.06 -7.41 22.63
N TYR A 228 10.36 -8.48 21.91
CA TYR A 228 10.49 -9.81 22.45
C TYR A 228 11.74 -10.51 21.91
N ASP A 229 12.76 -10.61 22.75
CA ASP A 229 14.04 -11.28 22.45
C ASP A 229 14.08 -12.73 23.01
N GLY A 230 12.94 -13.24 23.53
CA GLY A 230 12.80 -14.59 24.06
C GLY A 230 12.52 -15.65 22.99
N SER A 231 12.25 -16.89 23.41
CA SER A 231 11.95 -17.97 22.47
C SER A 231 10.46 -18.03 22.09
N LEU A 232 10.14 -18.51 20.89
CA LEU A 232 8.75 -18.77 20.49
C LEU A 232 8.08 -19.82 21.38
N ALA A 233 8.83 -20.82 21.85
CA ALA A 233 8.33 -21.85 22.74
C ALA A 233 7.79 -21.27 24.08
N ASP A 234 8.43 -20.24 24.61
CA ASP A 234 7.96 -19.55 25.82
C ASP A 234 6.63 -18.81 25.59
N LEU A 235 6.41 -18.27 24.38
CA LEU A 235 5.14 -17.63 24.00
C LEU A 235 4.04 -18.69 23.82
N GLU A 236 4.35 -19.78 23.13
CA GLU A 236 3.43 -20.91 22.94
C GLU A 236 3.01 -21.52 24.29
N GLN A 237 3.94 -21.68 25.23
CA GLN A 237 3.63 -22.12 26.59
C GLN A 237 2.75 -21.12 27.36
N LEU A 238 3.02 -19.82 27.22
CA LEU A 238 2.17 -18.79 27.82
C LEU A 238 0.75 -18.85 27.25
N LEU A 239 0.61 -18.96 25.93
CA LEU A 239 -0.69 -19.09 25.26
C LEU A 239 -1.45 -20.33 25.75
N ALA A 240 -0.79 -21.49 25.82
CA ALA A 240 -1.39 -22.72 26.32
C ALA A 240 -1.94 -22.55 27.76
N SER A 241 -1.20 -21.88 28.64
CA SER A 241 -1.64 -21.66 30.03
C SER A 241 -2.93 -20.83 30.17
N TYR A 242 -3.26 -20.00 29.17
CA TYR A 242 -4.51 -19.23 29.12
C TYR A 242 -5.60 -19.93 28.31
N ARG A 243 -5.25 -20.70 27.27
CA ARG A 243 -6.20 -21.44 26.43
C ARG A 243 -6.73 -22.71 27.12
N ASP A 244 -5.86 -23.50 27.74
CA ASP A 244 -6.22 -24.80 28.37
C ASP A 244 -7.21 -24.67 29.54
N ASN A 245 -7.33 -23.46 30.09
CA ASN A 245 -8.19 -23.17 31.23
C ASN A 245 -9.54 -22.55 30.86
N GLN A 246 -9.83 -22.35 29.56
CA GLN A 246 -10.97 -21.54 29.11
C GLN A 246 -11.73 -22.15 27.95
N ASN A 247 -13.02 -21.82 27.86
CA ASN A 247 -13.86 -22.20 26.73
C ASN A 247 -13.49 -21.29 25.54
N GLU A 248 -12.94 -21.85 24.46
CA GLU A 248 -12.50 -21.12 23.25
C GLU A 248 -13.57 -20.22 22.64
N GLN A 249 -14.86 -20.48 22.94
CA GLN A 249 -15.98 -19.66 22.50
C GLN A 249 -16.07 -18.29 23.19
N ALA A 250 -15.47 -18.11 24.36
CA ALA A 250 -15.57 -16.87 25.14
C ALA A 250 -14.31 -15.98 25.04
N PHE A 251 -13.23 -16.48 24.45
CA PHE A 251 -11.91 -15.89 24.55
C PHE A 251 -10.99 -16.31 23.40
N LYS A 252 -10.31 -15.33 22.78
CA LYS A 252 -9.34 -15.56 21.70
C LYS A 252 -8.10 -14.70 21.89
N ILE A 253 -6.93 -15.30 21.72
CA ILE A 253 -5.64 -14.62 21.78
C ILE A 253 -4.92 -14.92 20.48
N ALA A 254 -4.31 -13.89 19.87
CA ALA A 254 -3.38 -14.05 18.76
C ALA A 254 -2.10 -13.27 19.06
N ILE A 255 -0.95 -13.90 18.86
CA ILE A 255 0.35 -13.21 18.83
C ILE A 255 0.92 -13.35 17.42
N TYR A 256 1.21 -12.22 16.79
CA TYR A 256 1.92 -12.12 15.54
C TYR A 256 3.37 -11.71 15.81
N THR A 257 4.27 -12.21 14.99
CA THR A 257 5.72 -12.05 15.15
C THR A 257 6.32 -11.32 13.94
N SER A 258 7.50 -10.73 14.11
CA SER A 258 8.17 -9.95 13.07
C SER A 258 8.61 -10.74 11.82
N ASP A 259 8.47 -12.07 11.84
CA ASP A 259 8.66 -12.96 10.71
C ASP A 259 7.33 -13.39 10.03
N GLY A 260 6.19 -12.87 10.50
CA GLY A 260 4.87 -13.14 9.93
C GLY A 260 4.14 -14.36 10.51
N LYS A 261 4.73 -15.08 11.49
CA LYS A 261 4.04 -16.20 12.16
C LYS A 261 2.98 -15.71 13.14
N GLU A 262 1.79 -16.30 13.07
CA GLU A 262 0.72 -16.23 14.09
C GLU A 262 0.83 -17.43 15.06
N LEU A 263 0.65 -17.16 16.36
CA LEU A 263 0.66 -18.13 17.48
C LEU A 263 -0.69 -18.18 18.20
#